data_AF-A0A961LEF0-F1
#
_entry.id   AF-A0A961LEF0-F1
#
_cell.length_a   1.000
_cell.length_b   1.000
_cell.length_c   1.000
_cell.angle_alpha   90.00
_cell.angle_beta   90.00
_cell.angle_gamma   90.00
#
_symmetry.space_group_name_H-M   'P 1'
#
loop_
_entity.id
_entity.type
_entity.pdbx_description
1 polymer ?
#
loop_
_entity_poly.entity_id
_entity_poly.type
_entity_poly.pdbx_seq_one_letter_code
_entity_poly.pdbx_strand_id
1 'polypeptide(L)'
;MIGKAALATLALLAMNTAALALTEFKGEFKVTAQNQTCTDISGDLTVLTWKMRLMLPNLGGNDARTSLTIIQDGVGAANYTLASGSLIGLTFQSVSFANVYRYAGRGTAKVRFTSQRPSVPTNATTDIRIKGNIRNFDGDSGCNVTFSATGFKP
;
A
#
# COMPACT_ATOMS: atom_id res chain seq x y z
N MET A 1 -20.60 51.69 47.13
CA MET A 1 -19.42 50.82 47.24
C MET A 1 -19.44 49.84 46.08
N ILE A 2 -18.35 49.82 45.33
CA ILE A 2 -18.16 49.06 44.08
C ILE A 2 -17.62 47.67 44.41
N GLY A 3 -18.07 46.63 43.69
CA GLY A 3 -17.29 45.40 43.52
C GLY A 3 -18.11 44.12 43.67
N LYS A 4 -17.94 43.06 42.88
CA LYS A 4 -16.99 42.74 41.81
C LYS A 4 -17.70 41.72 40.92
N ALA A 5 -17.77 41.97 39.61
CA ALA A 5 -18.14 40.94 38.64
C ALA A 5 -16.95 40.00 38.46
N ALA A 6 -17.11 38.72 38.79
CA ALA A 6 -16.12 37.70 38.51
C ALA A 6 -16.24 37.28 37.04
N LEU A 7 -15.33 37.79 36.20
CA LEU A 7 -15.09 37.28 34.86
C LEU A 7 -14.52 35.86 34.97
N ALA A 8 -15.28 34.85 34.58
CA ALA A 8 -14.76 33.51 34.34
C ALA A 8 -14.20 33.46 32.90
N THR A 9 -12.89 33.56 32.78
CA THR A 9 -12.18 33.42 31.49
C THR A 9 -12.22 31.95 31.06
N LEU A 10 -13.09 31.62 30.12
CA LEU A 10 -13.12 30.32 29.46
C LEU A 10 -11.91 30.25 28.51
N ALA A 11 -10.78 29.72 28.99
CA ALA A 11 -9.63 29.44 28.15
C ALA A 11 -9.93 28.20 27.28
N LEU A 12 -10.44 28.44 26.08
CA LEU A 12 -10.58 27.43 25.04
C LEU A 12 -9.16 27.03 24.58
N LEU A 13 -8.60 25.97 25.18
CA LEU A 13 -7.38 25.34 24.68
C LEU A 13 -7.69 24.72 23.32
N ALA A 14 -7.45 25.47 22.26
CA ALA A 14 -7.37 24.93 20.91
C ALA A 14 -6.19 23.95 20.85
N MET A 15 -6.48 22.67 21.10
CA MET A 15 -5.53 21.60 20.80
C MET A 15 -5.35 21.56 19.29
N ASN A 16 -4.28 22.18 18.80
CA ASN A 16 -3.79 21.96 17.44
C ASN A 16 -3.29 20.52 17.35
N THR A 17 -4.21 19.58 17.13
CA THR A 17 -3.84 18.25 16.65
C THR A 17 -3.41 18.40 15.20
N ALA A 18 -2.13 18.64 14.98
CA ALA A 18 -1.55 18.55 13.66
C ALA A 18 -1.83 17.15 13.10
N ALA A 19 -2.60 17.07 12.02
CA ALA A 19 -2.85 15.80 11.34
C ALA A 19 -1.51 15.20 10.92
N LEU A 20 -1.24 13.94 11.30
CA LEU A 20 -0.03 13.26 10.89
C LEU A 20 -0.06 13.09 9.36
N ALA A 21 1.07 13.39 8.70
CA ALA A 21 1.20 13.15 7.27
C ALA A 21 1.10 11.65 6.96
N LEU A 22 0.51 11.32 5.80
CA LEU A 22 0.47 9.95 5.30
C LEU A 22 1.89 9.40 5.14
N THR A 23 2.12 8.18 5.61
CA THR A 23 3.40 7.50 5.47
C THR A 23 3.35 6.55 4.28
N GLU A 24 4.10 6.89 3.24
CA GLU A 24 4.25 6.09 2.02
C GLU A 24 5.70 5.65 1.86
N PHE A 25 5.91 4.40 1.46
CA PHE A 25 7.20 3.91 0.98
C PHE A 25 7.17 3.82 -0.55
N LYS A 26 8.11 4.47 -1.22
CA LYS A 26 8.20 4.54 -2.68
C LYS A 26 9.50 3.90 -3.14
N GLY A 27 9.49 3.12 -4.22
CA GLY A 27 10.71 2.50 -4.72
C GLY A 27 10.47 1.46 -5.81
N GLU A 28 11.29 0.42 -5.84
CA GLU A 28 11.27 -0.61 -6.88
C GLU A 28 10.37 -1.79 -6.53
N PHE A 29 9.67 -2.31 -7.54
CA PHE A 29 8.86 -3.52 -7.50
C PHE A 29 9.34 -4.47 -8.60
N LYS A 30 9.83 -5.65 -8.21
CA LYS A 30 10.28 -6.71 -9.13
C LYS A 30 9.26 -7.83 -9.11
N VAL A 31 8.74 -8.18 -10.28
CA VAL A 31 7.68 -9.19 -10.44
C VAL A 31 8.15 -10.34 -11.31
N THR A 32 7.65 -11.56 -11.06
CA THR A 32 7.92 -12.73 -11.88
C THR A 32 6.67 -13.58 -12.00
N ALA A 33 6.33 -14.01 -13.22
CA ALA A 33 5.24 -14.96 -13.44
C ALA A 33 5.51 -16.29 -12.70
N GLN A 34 4.46 -16.86 -12.09
CA GLN A 34 4.52 -18.21 -11.50
C GLN A 34 3.91 -19.28 -12.39
N ASN A 35 3.14 -18.90 -13.40
CA ASN A 35 2.44 -19.84 -14.28
C ASN A 35 2.30 -19.29 -15.70
N GLN A 36 2.02 -20.21 -16.62
CA GLN A 36 1.91 -19.92 -18.05
C GLN A 36 0.81 -18.91 -18.37
N THR A 37 -0.30 -18.92 -17.61
CA THR A 37 -1.40 -17.96 -17.79
C THR A 37 -0.94 -16.50 -17.74
N CYS A 38 0.02 -16.17 -16.88
CA CYS A 38 0.58 -14.81 -16.89
C CYS A 38 1.37 -14.50 -18.15
N THR A 39 2.15 -15.46 -18.64
CA THR A 39 2.94 -15.30 -19.86
C THR A 39 2.05 -15.16 -21.08
N ASP A 40 0.93 -15.89 -21.12
CA ASP A 40 -0.03 -15.87 -22.22
C ASP A 40 -0.80 -14.55 -22.30
N ILE A 41 -1.07 -13.90 -21.15
CA ILE A 41 -1.89 -12.68 -21.08
C ILE A 41 -1.04 -11.42 -21.11
N SER A 42 0.01 -11.37 -20.28
CA SER A 42 0.81 -10.16 -20.06
C SER A 42 2.14 -10.16 -20.84
N GLY A 43 2.41 -11.20 -21.62
CA GLY A 43 3.70 -11.41 -22.28
C GLY A 43 4.78 -11.93 -21.33
N ASP A 44 6.03 -11.89 -21.77
CA ASP A 44 7.14 -12.41 -20.98
C ASP A 44 7.38 -11.59 -19.69
N LEU A 45 6.88 -12.08 -18.56
CA LEU A 45 7.12 -11.53 -17.22
C LEU A 45 8.39 -12.13 -16.58
N THR A 46 9.42 -12.45 -17.36
CA THR A 46 10.73 -12.87 -16.84
C THR A 46 11.44 -11.67 -16.20
N VAL A 47 11.10 -11.43 -14.93
CA VAL A 47 11.62 -10.35 -14.06
C VAL A 47 11.46 -8.96 -14.64
N LEU A 48 10.28 -8.37 -14.46
CA LEU A 48 10.06 -6.95 -14.75
C LEU A 48 10.33 -6.10 -13.51
N THR A 49 10.95 -4.94 -13.72
CA THR A 49 11.17 -3.93 -12.68
C THR A 49 10.28 -2.73 -12.93
N TRP A 50 9.45 -2.42 -11.95
CA TRP A 50 8.48 -1.33 -11.94
C TRP A 50 8.65 -0.49 -10.68
N LYS A 51 7.83 0.55 -10.52
CA LYS A 51 7.79 1.35 -9.30
C LYS A 51 6.69 0.87 -8.36
N MET A 52 6.88 1.06 -7.06
CA MET A 52 5.85 0.85 -6.03
C MET A 52 5.53 2.13 -5.26
N ARG A 53 4.32 2.17 -4.71
CA ARG A 53 3.99 2.90 -3.48
C ARG A 53 3.31 1.94 -2.51
N LEU A 54 3.75 1.95 -1.27
CA LEU A 54 3.17 1.14 -0.20
C LEU A 54 2.75 2.02 0.96
N MET A 55 1.50 1.86 1.37
CA MET A 55 0.97 2.38 2.62
C MET A 55 0.64 1.20 3.52
N LEU A 56 1.22 1.19 4.71
CA LEU A 56 0.92 0.22 5.75
C LEU A 56 -0.16 0.74 6.70
N PRO A 57 -0.95 -0.16 7.31
CA PRO A 57 -2.08 0.22 8.13
C PRO A 57 -1.59 0.85 9.44
N ASN A 58 -2.28 1.90 9.89
CA ASN A 58 -2.02 2.60 11.16
C ASN A 58 -0.56 3.10 11.31
N LEU A 59 0.12 3.35 10.20
CA LEU A 59 1.48 3.90 10.18
C LEU A 59 1.44 5.39 9.83
N GLY A 60 1.84 6.25 10.77
CA GLY A 60 1.75 7.69 10.63
C GLY A 60 0.29 8.14 10.56
N GLY A 61 -0.04 9.00 9.59
CA GLY A 61 -1.42 9.40 9.31
C GLY A 61 -2.24 8.39 8.51
N ASN A 62 -1.72 7.20 8.22
CA ASN A 62 -2.46 6.19 7.46
C ASN A 62 -3.65 5.67 8.27
N ASP A 63 -4.76 5.40 7.59
CA ASP A 63 -5.90 4.70 8.14
C ASP A 63 -5.59 3.19 8.34
N ALA A 64 -6.63 2.40 8.64
CA ALA A 64 -6.47 0.97 8.88
C ALA A 64 -6.11 0.14 7.63
N ARG A 65 -6.06 0.74 6.43
CA ARG A 65 -5.90 0.01 5.17
C ARG A 65 -4.43 -0.27 4.85
N THR A 66 -4.19 -1.36 4.14
CA THR A 66 -2.94 -1.57 3.40
C THR A 66 -3.18 -1.23 1.93
N SER A 67 -2.33 -0.40 1.31
CA SER A 67 -2.38 -0.11 -0.12
C SER A 67 -1.04 -0.39 -0.77
N LEU A 68 -1.03 -1.23 -1.81
CA LEU A 68 0.11 -1.48 -2.67
C LEU A 68 -0.23 -1.00 -4.08
N THR A 69 0.42 0.07 -4.52
CA THR A 69 0.35 0.56 -5.90
C THR A 69 1.59 0.11 -6.65
N ILE A 70 1.40 -0.45 -7.83
CA ILE A 70 2.44 -0.81 -8.79
C ILE A 70 2.29 0.12 -9.99
N ILE A 71 3.39 0.74 -10.41
CA ILE A 71 3.40 1.74 -11.47
C ILE A 71 4.37 1.27 -12.56
N GLN A 72 3.81 1.05 -13.75
CA GLN A 72 4.56 0.73 -14.96
C GLN A 72 4.81 2.03 -15.71
N ASP A 73 6.05 2.52 -15.69
CA ASP A 73 6.40 3.82 -16.27
C ASP A 73 5.98 3.91 -17.75
N GLY A 74 5.24 4.97 -18.09
CA GLY A 74 4.75 5.21 -19.45
C GLY A 74 3.55 4.33 -19.88
N VAL A 75 3.08 3.41 -19.03
CA VAL A 75 1.98 2.48 -19.35
C VAL A 75 0.77 2.72 -18.44
N GLY A 76 0.98 2.79 -17.13
CA GLY A 76 -0.10 3.00 -16.17
C GLY A 76 0.18 2.47 -14.77
N ALA A 77 -0.86 2.20 -13.99
CA ALA A 77 -0.74 1.73 -12.62
C ALA A 77 -1.86 0.78 -12.21
N ALA A 78 -1.54 -0.13 -11.31
CA ALA A 78 -2.46 -1.02 -10.63
C ALA A 78 -2.39 -0.79 -9.12
N ASN A 79 -3.53 -0.73 -8.44
CA ASN A 79 -3.62 -0.57 -7.00
C ASN A 79 -4.35 -1.75 -6.36
N TYR A 80 -3.76 -2.27 -5.28
CA TYR A 80 -4.25 -3.38 -4.48
C TYR A 80 -4.51 -2.87 -3.07
N THR A 81 -5.76 -2.87 -2.63
CA THR A 81 -6.16 -2.33 -1.32
C THR A 81 -6.80 -3.39 -0.45
N LEU A 82 -6.22 -3.61 0.73
CA LEU A 82 -6.86 -4.35 1.81
C LEU A 82 -7.54 -3.34 2.74
N ALA A 83 -8.87 -3.42 2.90
CA ALA A 83 -9.66 -2.43 3.61
C ALA A 83 -9.23 -2.23 5.08
N SER A 84 -8.78 -3.30 5.74
CA SER A 84 -8.25 -3.23 7.10
C SER A 84 -7.23 -4.34 7.35
N GLY A 85 -6.19 -4.03 8.13
CA GLY A 85 -5.20 -4.99 8.58
C GLY A 85 -4.00 -5.12 7.66
N SER A 86 -3.17 -6.14 7.88
CA SER A 86 -1.89 -6.33 7.21
C SER A 86 -1.93 -7.46 6.18
N LEU A 87 -1.11 -7.31 5.14
CA LEU A 87 -0.88 -8.35 4.14
C LEU A 87 0.21 -9.36 4.55
N ILE A 88 0.95 -9.13 5.65
CA ILE A 88 1.99 -10.04 6.15
C ILE A 88 1.38 -11.33 6.69
N GLY A 89 1.85 -12.47 6.20
CA GLY A 89 1.43 -13.78 6.72
C GLY A 89 1.44 -14.90 5.69
N LEU A 90 0.98 -16.08 6.13
CA LEU A 90 0.95 -17.28 5.31
C LEU A 90 -0.28 -17.33 4.38
N THR A 91 -1.36 -16.66 4.76
CA THR A 91 -2.65 -16.70 4.07
C THR A 91 -2.80 -15.55 3.08
N PHE A 92 -3.38 -15.85 1.92
CA PHE A 92 -3.80 -14.83 0.97
C PHE A 92 -5.00 -14.03 1.51
N GLN A 93 -4.91 -12.71 1.45
CA GLN A 93 -6.01 -11.80 1.73
C GLN A 93 -6.67 -11.38 0.42
N SER A 94 -8.00 -11.28 0.41
CA SER A 94 -8.70 -10.68 -0.73
C SER A 94 -8.54 -9.17 -0.68
N VAL A 95 -8.16 -8.58 -1.80
CA VAL A 95 -7.98 -7.14 -1.94
C VAL A 95 -8.85 -6.59 -3.06
N SER A 96 -9.31 -5.36 -2.89
CA SER A 96 -9.87 -4.60 -3.99
C SER A 96 -8.74 -4.27 -4.97
N PHE A 97 -9.01 -4.48 -6.25
CA PHE A 97 -8.10 -4.20 -7.34
C PHE A 97 -8.69 -3.11 -8.23
N ALA A 98 -7.87 -2.16 -8.65
CA ALA A 98 -8.20 -1.21 -9.70
C ALA A 98 -6.95 -0.89 -10.51
N ASN A 99 -7.08 -0.76 -11.83
CA ASN A 99 -5.99 -0.33 -12.69
C ASN A 99 -6.41 0.80 -13.63
N VAL A 100 -5.41 1.52 -14.11
CA VAL A 100 -5.53 2.53 -15.17
C VAL A 100 -4.32 2.36 -16.08
N TYR A 101 -4.57 1.83 -17.28
CA TYR A 101 -3.61 1.74 -18.38
C TYR A 101 -4.21 2.46 -19.60
N ARG A 102 -4.24 1.80 -20.77
CA ARG A 102 -5.08 2.22 -21.90
C ARG A 102 -6.58 2.15 -21.59
N TYR A 103 -6.96 1.29 -20.65
CA TYR A 103 -8.33 1.15 -20.14
C TYR A 103 -8.30 1.12 -18.61
N ALA A 104 -9.44 1.39 -17.99
CA ALA A 104 -9.61 1.28 -16.54
C ALA A 104 -10.38 0.01 -16.20
N GLY A 105 -9.88 -0.73 -15.21
CA GLY A 105 -10.44 -1.98 -14.73
C GLY A 105 -10.60 -1.97 -13.22
N ARG A 106 -11.53 -2.79 -12.72
CA ARG A 106 -11.77 -3.01 -11.29
C ARG A 106 -12.10 -4.46 -11.05
N GLY A 107 -11.77 -4.96 -9.87
CA GLY A 107 -12.09 -6.33 -9.50
C GLY A 107 -11.54 -6.70 -8.13
N THR A 108 -11.27 -8.00 -7.97
CA THR A 108 -10.68 -8.56 -6.77
C THR A 108 -9.45 -9.39 -7.12
N ALA A 109 -8.38 -9.18 -6.36
CA ALA A 109 -7.19 -10.01 -6.41
C ALA A 109 -6.95 -10.64 -5.04
N LYS A 110 -5.97 -11.55 -4.95
CA LYS A 110 -5.52 -12.07 -3.66
C LYS A 110 -4.05 -11.78 -3.45
N VAL A 111 -3.68 -11.18 -2.33
CA VAL A 111 -2.31 -10.76 -2.04
C VAL A 111 -1.87 -11.30 -0.69
N ARG A 112 -0.59 -11.66 -0.59
CA ARG A 112 0.09 -11.86 0.70
C ARG A 112 1.53 -11.37 0.62
N PHE A 113 2.04 -10.83 1.71
CA PHE A 113 3.47 -10.61 1.92
C PHE A 113 4.00 -11.82 2.68
N THR A 114 4.91 -12.56 2.06
CA THR A 114 5.59 -13.70 2.69
C THR A 114 6.73 -13.25 3.58
N SER A 115 7.25 -12.04 3.38
CA SER A 115 8.23 -11.42 4.27
C SER A 115 8.11 -9.89 4.22
N GLN A 116 8.42 -9.26 5.35
CA GLN A 116 8.52 -7.82 5.49
C GLN A 116 9.69 -7.48 6.42
N ARG A 117 10.50 -6.49 6.05
CA ARG A 117 11.58 -5.95 6.89
C ARG A 117 11.49 -4.43 6.92
N PRO A 118 11.43 -3.80 8.10
CA PRO A 118 11.29 -4.45 9.42
C PRO A 118 9.96 -5.19 9.57
N SER A 119 9.90 -6.20 10.44
CA SER A 119 8.66 -6.97 10.66
C SER A 119 7.55 -6.12 11.28
N VAL A 120 7.92 -5.13 12.09
CA VAL A 120 7.02 -4.14 12.69
C VAL A 120 7.54 -2.73 12.36
N PRO A 121 7.09 -2.12 11.25
CA PRO A 121 7.44 -0.75 10.90
C PRO A 121 6.84 0.26 11.88
N THR A 122 7.55 1.36 12.11
CA THR A 122 7.13 2.48 12.95
C THR A 122 7.26 3.78 12.16
N ASN A 123 6.82 4.91 12.72
CA ASN A 123 6.92 6.21 12.05
C ASN A 123 8.37 6.64 11.75
N ALA A 124 9.34 6.08 12.48
CA ALA A 124 10.77 6.30 12.27
C ALA A 124 11.39 5.38 11.21
N THR A 125 10.64 4.39 10.71
CA THR A 125 11.11 3.50 9.65
C THR A 125 11.27 4.28 8.34
N THR A 126 12.49 4.27 7.79
CA THR A 126 12.85 5.00 6.56
C THR A 126 12.85 4.10 5.33
N ASP A 127 13.05 2.80 5.48
CA ASP A 127 12.98 1.83 4.38
C ASP A 127 12.13 0.61 4.73
N ILE A 128 11.59 -0.01 3.69
CA ILE A 128 10.87 -1.27 3.80
C ILE A 128 11.22 -2.20 2.66
N ARG A 129 11.37 -3.49 2.99
CA ARG A 129 11.56 -4.56 2.01
C ARG A 129 10.47 -5.59 2.17
N ILE A 130 9.76 -5.88 1.09
CA ILE A 130 8.69 -6.89 1.07
C ILE A 130 8.97 -7.95 0.01
N LYS A 131 8.53 -9.17 0.28
CA LYS A 131 8.36 -10.22 -0.73
C LYS A 131 6.97 -10.80 -0.60
N GLY A 132 6.40 -11.27 -1.68
CA GLY A 132 5.04 -11.78 -1.63
C GLY A 132 4.57 -12.44 -2.90
N ASN A 133 3.26 -12.68 -2.93
CA ASN A 133 2.56 -13.26 -4.04
C ASN A 133 1.28 -12.47 -4.33
N ILE A 134 0.89 -12.43 -5.60
CA ILE A 134 -0.40 -11.91 -6.05
C ILE A 134 -1.04 -13.00 -6.91
N ARG A 135 -2.31 -13.32 -6.64
CA ARG A 135 -3.17 -14.13 -7.52
C ARG A 135 -4.18 -13.24 -8.19
N ASN A 136 -4.50 -13.58 -9.44
CA ASN A 136 -5.23 -12.73 -10.36
C ASN A 136 -4.54 -11.37 -10.52
N PHE A 137 -3.23 -11.44 -10.78
CA PHE A 137 -2.40 -10.26 -11.00
C PHE A 137 -2.94 -9.46 -12.18
N ASP A 138 -2.96 -8.14 -12.01
CA ASP A 138 -3.54 -7.18 -12.96
C ASP A 138 -5.03 -7.40 -13.30
N GLY A 139 -5.76 -8.12 -12.46
CA GLY A 139 -7.15 -8.48 -12.70
C GLY A 139 -7.32 -9.68 -13.63
N ASP A 140 -6.23 -10.25 -14.13
CA ASP A 140 -6.24 -11.38 -15.04
C ASP A 140 -6.47 -12.69 -14.28
N SER A 141 -7.66 -13.28 -14.45
CA SER A 141 -8.03 -14.50 -13.76
C SER A 141 -7.04 -15.63 -14.05
N GLY A 142 -6.46 -16.19 -12.98
CA GLY A 142 -5.49 -17.27 -13.08
C GLY A 142 -4.04 -16.82 -13.25
N CYS A 143 -3.75 -15.56 -13.56
CA CYS A 143 -2.38 -15.07 -13.55
C CYS A 143 -1.88 -14.92 -12.11
N ASN A 144 -0.83 -15.68 -11.76
CA ASN A 144 -0.20 -15.62 -10.44
C ASN A 144 1.26 -15.16 -10.56
N VAL A 145 1.68 -14.24 -9.69
CA VAL A 145 3.05 -13.70 -9.66
C VAL A 145 3.69 -13.80 -8.28
N THR A 146 5.01 -13.94 -8.25
CA THR A 146 5.85 -13.58 -7.10
C THR A 146 6.35 -12.17 -7.27
N PHE A 147 6.64 -11.51 -6.14
CA PHE A 147 7.32 -10.23 -6.19
C PHE A 147 8.31 -10.05 -5.05
N SER A 148 9.24 -9.12 -5.27
CA SER A 148 10.05 -8.49 -4.24
C SER A 148 10.07 -6.99 -4.46
N ALA A 149 10.10 -6.22 -3.39
CA ALA A 149 10.04 -4.76 -3.50
C ALA A 149 10.84 -4.10 -2.39
N THR A 150 11.44 -2.96 -2.70
CA THR A 150 12.16 -2.09 -1.74
C THR A 150 11.63 -0.68 -1.89
N GLY A 151 11.14 -0.10 -0.79
CA GLY A 151 10.62 1.26 -0.76
C GLY A 151 11.29 2.09 0.32
N PHE A 152 11.36 3.39 0.07
CA PHE A 152 11.91 4.40 0.98
C PHE A 152 10.85 5.44 1.29
N LYS A 153 10.85 5.91 2.54
CA LYS A 153 10.03 7.04 2.97
C LYS A 153 10.70 8.32 2.46
N PRO A 154 9.98 9.19 1.71
CA PRO A 154 10.52 10.45 1.23
C PRO A 154 10.71 11.47 2.35
#